data_AF-A0A2E9R897-F1
#
_entry.id   AF-A0A2E9R897-F1
#
_cell.length_a   1.000
_cell.length_b   1.000
_cell.length_c   1.000
_cell.angle_alpha   90.00
_cell.angle_beta   90.00
_cell.angle_gamma   90.00
#
_symmetry.space_group_name_H-M   'P 1'
#
loop_
_entity.id
_entity.type
_entity.pdbx_description
1 polymer ?
#
loop_
_entity_poly.entity_id
_entity_poly.type
_entity_poly.pdbx_seq_one_letter_code
_entity_poly.pdbx_strand_id
1 'polypeptide(L)'
;MKMRIDGPWCGDIATAAILHLAVGAPPDLLIAGCDLREPLVRELDLKGVVSMGKFRIAPPSGAGLGITLPDGALGDSEATY
;
A
#
# COMPACT_ATOMS: atom_id res chain seq x y z
N MET A 1 -4.64 23.48 -4.60
CA MET A 1 -5.34 22.69 -3.56
C MET A 1 -4.39 21.60 -3.10
N LYS A 2 -4.25 21.37 -1.79
CA LYS A 2 -3.41 20.29 -1.26
C LYS A 2 -4.24 19.01 -1.10
N MET A 3 -3.58 17.86 -1.14
CA MET A 3 -4.20 16.54 -1.19
C MET A 3 -3.64 15.61 -0.12
N ARG A 4 -4.51 14.83 0.51
CA ARG A 4 -4.14 13.64 1.27
C ARG A 4 -4.46 12.45 0.39
N ILE A 5 -3.48 11.57 0.17
CA ILE A 5 -3.70 10.32 -0.57
C ILE A 5 -3.95 9.22 0.46
N ASP A 6 -5.17 8.71 0.45
CA ASP A 6 -5.71 7.78 1.44
C ASP A 6 -6.86 6.97 0.83
N GLY A 7 -7.38 6.00 1.59
CA GLY A 7 -8.51 5.16 1.21
C GLY A 7 -9.24 4.58 2.42
N PRO A 8 -10.32 3.82 2.19
CA PRO A 8 -10.85 2.96 3.24
C PRO A 8 -9.81 1.91 3.64
N TRP A 9 -10.08 1.25 4.75
CA TRP A 9 -9.24 0.19 5.27
C TRP A 9 -8.94 -0.92 4.28
N CYS A 10 -7.68 -1.38 4.19
CA CYS A 10 -7.25 -2.37 3.22
C CYS A 10 -6.03 -3.20 3.69
N GLY A 11 -5.53 -4.09 2.83
CA GLY A 11 -4.26 -4.80 2.99
C GLY A 11 -3.12 -4.20 2.15
N ASP A 12 -2.00 -4.94 2.03
CA ASP A 12 -0.80 -4.48 1.32
C ASP A 12 -1.03 -4.00 -0.11
N ILE A 13 -1.89 -4.69 -0.86
CA ILE A 13 -2.11 -4.39 -2.29
C ILE A 13 -2.59 -2.95 -2.47
N ALA A 14 -3.62 -2.55 -1.73
CA ALA A 14 -4.15 -1.20 -1.81
C ALA A 14 -3.16 -0.19 -1.21
N THR A 15 -2.48 -0.54 -0.11
CA THR A 15 -1.50 0.36 0.49
C THR A 15 -0.33 0.66 -0.45
N ALA A 16 0.24 -0.35 -1.12
CA ALA A 16 1.27 -0.11 -2.12
C ALA A 16 0.76 0.80 -3.25
N ALA A 17 -0.47 0.58 -3.74
CA ALA A 17 -1.06 1.40 -4.79
C ALA A 17 -1.16 2.87 -4.37
N ILE A 18 -1.68 3.16 -3.17
CA ILE A 18 -1.79 4.55 -2.71
C ILE A 18 -0.42 5.17 -2.39
N LEU A 19 0.56 4.39 -1.96
CA LEU A 19 1.91 4.88 -1.71
C LEU A 19 2.64 5.20 -3.02
N HIS A 20 2.46 4.39 -4.07
CA HIS A 20 2.94 4.71 -5.41
C HIS A 20 2.30 6.00 -5.95
N LEU A 21 1.00 6.20 -5.73
CA LEU A 21 0.34 7.46 -6.07
C LEU A 21 0.89 8.63 -5.24
N ALA A 22 1.14 8.43 -3.95
CA ALA A 22 1.66 9.45 -3.04
C ALA A 22 3.06 9.93 -3.44
N VAL A 23 3.97 9.01 -3.77
CA VAL A 23 5.33 9.40 -4.22
C VAL A 23 5.33 10.06 -5.61
N GLY A 24 4.29 9.83 -6.41
CA GLY A 24 4.10 10.50 -7.71
C GLY A 24 3.50 11.91 -7.61
N ALA A 25 2.98 12.30 -6.44
CA ALA A 25 2.38 13.62 -6.25
C ALA A 25 3.46 14.69 -6.00
N PRO A 26 3.28 15.94 -6.49
CA PRO A 26 4.17 17.05 -6.15
C PRO A 26 4.27 17.25 -4.63
N PRO A 27 5.48 17.30 -4.03
CA PRO A 27 5.64 17.35 -2.56
C PRO A 27 4.98 18.56 -1.88
N ASP A 28 4.87 19.68 -2.58
CA ASP A 28 4.23 20.91 -2.09
C ASP A 28 2.69 20.81 -2.06
N LEU A 29 2.14 19.85 -2.80
CA LEU A 29 0.71 19.55 -2.85
C LEU A 29 0.31 18.39 -1.93
N LEU A 30 1.23 17.49 -1.55
CA LEU A 30 0.95 16.35 -0.69
C LEU A 30 0.93 16.72 0.79
N ILE A 31 -0.22 16.58 1.44
CA ILE A 31 -0.39 16.74 2.91
C ILE A 31 0.17 15.51 3.62
N ALA A 32 -0.26 14.31 3.19
CA ALA A 32 0.12 13.04 3.77
C ALA A 32 -0.25 11.86 2.85
N GLY A 33 0.49 10.77 3.00
CA GLY A 33 0.07 9.42 2.62
C GLY A 33 -0.33 8.61 3.86
N CYS A 34 -0.98 7.47 3.67
CA CYS A 34 -1.48 6.62 4.75
C CYS A 34 -0.95 5.18 4.59
N ASP A 35 -0.73 4.49 5.71
CA ASP A 35 -0.62 3.03 5.70
C ASP A 35 -2.01 2.46 5.97
N LEU A 36 -2.69 1.94 4.93
CA LEU A 36 -4.08 1.46 5.05
C LEU A 36 -4.22 0.15 5.83
N ARG A 37 -3.11 -0.44 6.27
CA ARG A 37 -3.06 -1.76 6.91
C ARG A 37 -3.31 -1.67 8.40
N GLU A 38 -3.10 -0.51 9.04
CA GLU A 38 -3.02 -0.37 10.50
C GLU A 38 -4.33 0.02 11.18
N PRO A 39 -4.81 -0.63 12.28
CA PRO A 39 -4.15 -1.69 13.03
C PRO A 39 -4.65 -3.12 12.74
N LEU A 40 -4.68 -3.59 11.49
CA LEU A 40 -4.85 -5.03 11.27
C LEU A 40 -3.65 -5.78 11.85
N VAL A 41 -3.91 -6.73 12.74
CA VAL A 41 -2.99 -7.83 12.96
C VAL A 41 -3.07 -8.73 11.74
N ARG A 42 -1.92 -9.05 11.16
CA ARG A 42 -1.85 -9.77 9.89
C ARG A 42 -1.11 -11.09 10.06
N GLU A 43 -1.71 -12.15 9.56
CA GLU A 43 -1.06 -13.47 9.52
C GLU A 43 0.00 -13.54 8.42
N LEU A 44 -0.23 -12.85 7.29
CA LEU A 44 0.67 -12.78 6.16
C LEU A 44 1.03 -11.34 5.84
N ASP A 45 2.32 -11.03 5.73
CA ASP A 45 2.87 -9.74 5.32
C ASP A 45 3.48 -9.85 3.91
N LEU A 46 2.85 -9.19 2.93
CA LEU A 46 3.25 -9.15 1.52
C LEU A 46 4.22 -7.99 1.24
N LYS A 47 4.70 -7.29 2.27
CA LYS A 47 5.69 -6.21 2.16
C LYS A 47 5.24 -5.05 1.28
N GLY A 48 3.96 -4.67 1.35
CA GLY A 48 3.39 -3.55 0.58
C GLY A 48 3.80 -2.16 1.06
N VAL A 49 4.54 -2.07 2.17
CA VAL A 49 5.03 -0.80 2.73
C VAL A 49 6.46 -0.96 3.22
N VAL A 50 7.29 0.01 2.89
CA VAL A 50 8.64 0.16 3.43
C VAL A 50 8.63 1.26 4.50
N SER A 51 8.94 0.90 5.74
CA SER A 51 9.13 1.90 6.81
C SER A 51 10.46 2.62 6.62
N MET A 52 10.42 3.95 6.56
CA MET A 52 11.60 4.82 6.45
C MET A 52 11.95 5.49 7.79
N GLY A 53 11.32 5.01 8.89
CA GLY A 53 11.39 5.60 10.22
C GLY A 53 10.78 7.00 10.31
N LYS A 54 10.71 7.56 11.53
CA LYS A 54 10.26 8.95 11.78
C LYS A 54 8.94 9.31 11.06
N PHE A 55 7.94 8.42 11.14
CA PHE A 55 6.62 8.59 10.51
C PHE A 55 6.62 8.70 8.98
N ARG A 56 7.66 8.16 8.32
CA ARG A 56 7.74 8.10 6.87
C ARG A 56 7.64 6.67 6.40
N ILE A 57 6.91 6.50 5.31
CA ILE A 57 6.68 5.24 4.62
C ILE A 57 6.90 5.46 3.12
N ALA A 58 7.25 4.39 2.42
CA ALA A 58 7.47 4.39 0.98
C ALA A 58 6.82 3.15 0.35
N PRO A 59 6.44 3.22 -0.94
CA PRO A 59 6.06 2.03 -1.67
C PRO A 59 7.27 1.11 -1.90
N PRO A 60 7.06 -0.17 -2.20
CA PRO A 60 8.13 -1.08 -2.65
C PRO A 60 8.78 -0.59 -3.95
N SER A 61 10.05 -0.96 -4.19
CA SER A 61 10.82 -0.54 -5.37
C SER A 61 10.76 -1.49 -6.58
N GLY A 62 9.92 -2.53 -6.49
CA GLY A 62 9.74 -3.52 -7.56
C GLY A 62 8.85 -3.03 -8.71
N ALA A 63 8.77 -3.82 -9.78
CA ALA A 63 7.86 -3.54 -10.90
C ALA A 63 6.39 -3.59 -10.45
N GLY A 64 5.54 -2.75 -11.07
CA GLY A 64 4.13 -2.64 -10.69
C GLY A 64 3.99 -2.10 -9.26
N LEU A 65 3.28 -2.84 -8.41
CA LEU A 65 3.14 -2.53 -6.97
C LEU A 65 4.32 -3.03 -6.13
N GLY A 66 5.26 -3.77 -6.72
CA GLY A 66 6.38 -4.41 -6.03
C GLY A 66 5.96 -5.40 -4.93
N ILE A 67 4.76 -5.99 -5.07
CA ILE A 67 4.22 -7.04 -4.19
C ILE A 67 4.20 -8.36 -4.95
N THR A 68 4.59 -9.43 -4.26
CA THR A 68 4.42 -10.81 -4.73
C THR A 68 3.41 -11.52 -3.83
N LEU A 69 2.36 -12.09 -4.43
CA LEU A 69 1.42 -12.93 -3.70
C LEU A 69 1.93 -14.38 -3.71
N PRO A 70 2.08 -15.01 -2.53
CA PRO A 70 2.29 -16.45 -2.46
C PRO A 70 1.11 -17.22 -3.08
N ASP A 71 1.37 -18.39 -3.64
CA ASP A 71 0.32 -19.27 -4.14
C ASP A 71 -0.68 -19.60 -3.02
N GLY A 72 -1.97 -19.46 -3.31
CA GLY A 72 -3.05 -19.70 -2.36
C GLY A 72 -3.22 -18.64 -1.27
N ALA A 73 -2.48 -17.53 -1.29
CA ALA A 73 -2.55 -16.49 -0.25
C ALA A 73 -3.95 -15.86 -0.07
N LEU A 74 -4.81 -15.95 -1.09
CA LEU A 74 -6.19 -15.44 -1.06
C LEU A 74 -7.26 -16.54 -0.98
N GLY A 75 -6.87 -17.81 -0.94
CA GLY A 75 -7.78 -18.94 -1.10
C GLY A 75 -8.21 -19.14 -2.56
N ASP A 76 -9.28 -19.93 -2.75
CA ASP A 76 -9.86 -20.18 -4.06
C ASP A 76 -10.60 -18.94 -4.59
N SER A 77 -10.62 -18.80 -5.92
CA SER A 77 -11.37 -17.71 -6.54
C SER A 77 -12.88 -17.90 -6.33
N GLU A 78 -13.54 -16.89 -5.79
CA GLU A 78 -15.01 -16.86 -5.68
C GLU A 78 -15.70 -16.80 -7.07
N ALA A 79 -15.03 -16.24 -8.08
CA ALA A 79 -15.52 -16.18 -9.45
C ALA A 79 -14.35 -16.14 -10.46
N THR A 80 -14.57 -16.75 -11.64
CA THR A 80 -13.67 -16.66 -12.81
C THR A 80 -14.49 -16.27 -14.03
N TYR A 81 -13.98 -15.33 -14.84
CA TYR A 81 -14.64 -14.78 -16.02
C TYR A 81 -13.84 -15.06 -17.28
#